data_AF-A0A0M0BL60-F1
#
_entry.id   AF-A0A0M0BL60-F1
#
_cell.length_a   1.000
_cell.length_b   1.000
_cell.length_c   1.000
_cell.angle_alpha   90.00
_cell.angle_beta   90.00
_cell.angle_gamma   90.00
#
_symmetry.space_group_name_H-M   'P 1'
#
loop_
_entity.id
_entity.type
_entity.pdbx_description
1 polymer ?
#
loop_
_entity_poly.entity_id
_entity_poly.type
_entity_poly.pdbx_seq_one_letter_code
_entity_poly.pdbx_strand_id
1 'polypeptide(L)'
;MEPISRSSATVKTLLNIVALMVAKRKPRSTREEAKFDSSHLDAPSYHLGMIYAFAEAVASGCKRLALSPPMTEEQLDSIIDQVRLIAREYDLVLDVDNNFLTTKLFNPAYTRGKRVIHMAAEQATIDEYKALKDFKRRHVEAGTLTEDLEEEIAWKLGRLLSYSDEAITLLMKKPRF
;
A
#
# COMPACT_ATOMS: atom_id res chain seq x y z
N MET A 1 5.37 -31.44 -49.60
CA MET A 1 5.45 -30.75 -48.30
C MET A 1 4.41 -31.37 -47.39
N GLU A 2 4.79 -32.35 -46.57
CA GLU A 2 3.90 -32.89 -45.54
C GLU A 2 3.93 -32.02 -44.28
N PRO A 3 2.81 -31.85 -43.57
CA PRO A 3 2.80 -31.13 -42.31
C PRO A 3 3.40 -32.02 -41.22
N ILE A 4 4.37 -31.48 -40.48
CA ILE A 4 4.91 -32.10 -39.28
C ILE A 4 3.77 -32.18 -38.25
N SER A 5 3.16 -33.36 -38.13
CA SER A 5 2.27 -33.71 -37.03
C SER A 5 3.09 -33.71 -35.75
N ARG A 6 3.10 -32.58 -35.04
CA ARG A 6 3.64 -32.53 -33.67
C ARG A 6 2.78 -33.44 -32.80
N SER A 7 3.38 -34.55 -32.38
CA SER A 7 2.77 -35.57 -31.53
C SER A 7 1.95 -34.94 -30.39
N SER A 8 0.64 -35.19 -30.43
CA SER A 8 -0.37 -34.84 -29.42
C SER A 8 0.05 -35.23 -28.00
N ALA A 9 0.91 -36.25 -27.86
CA ALA A 9 1.42 -36.71 -26.58
C ALA A 9 2.33 -35.68 -25.89
N THR A 10 3.18 -34.96 -26.62
CA THR A 10 4.13 -34.01 -26.01
C THR A 10 3.42 -32.77 -25.50
N VAL A 11 2.41 -32.28 -26.22
CA VAL A 11 1.59 -31.12 -25.80
C VAL A 11 0.71 -31.48 -24.61
N LYS A 12 0.09 -32.68 -24.59
CA LYS A 12 -0.66 -33.18 -23.43
C LYS A 12 0.20 -33.34 -22.19
N THR A 13 1.42 -33.85 -22.33
CA THR A 13 2.36 -34.00 -21.21
C THR A 13 2.77 -32.64 -20.65
N LEU A 14 3.04 -31.65 -21.51
CA LEU A 14 3.37 -30.29 -21.07
C LEU A 14 2.18 -29.61 -20.37
N LEU A 15 0.96 -29.77 -20.91
CA LEU A 15 -0.26 -29.23 -20.32
C LEU A 15 -0.57 -29.86 -18.96
N ASN A 16 -0.33 -31.17 -18.81
CA ASN A 16 -0.48 -31.88 -17.54
C ASN A 16 0.57 -31.47 -16.50
N ILE A 17 1.81 -31.19 -16.92
CA ILE A 17 2.86 -30.67 -16.01
C ILE A 17 2.51 -29.26 -15.52
N VAL A 18 2.04 -28.38 -16.41
CA VAL A 18 1.57 -27.03 -16.03
C VAL A 18 0.35 -27.11 -15.11
N ALA A 19 -0.62 -27.98 -15.42
CA ALA A 19 -1.77 -28.23 -14.55
C ALA A 19 -1.36 -28.79 -13.17
N LEU A 20 -0.36 -29.68 -13.11
CA LEU A 20 0.20 -30.16 -11.84
C LEU A 20 0.93 -29.05 -11.06
N MET A 21 1.65 -28.15 -11.73
CA MET A 21 2.33 -27.01 -11.08
C MET A 21 1.33 -25.99 -10.54
N VAL A 22 0.21 -25.77 -11.25
CA VAL A 22 -0.90 -24.92 -10.77
C VAL A 22 -1.67 -25.59 -9.61
N ALA A 23 -1.91 -26.90 -9.69
CA ALA A 23 -2.60 -27.68 -8.65
C ALA A 23 -1.76 -27.94 -7.39
N LYS A 24 -0.43 -27.78 -7.44
CA LYS A 24 0.47 -27.88 -6.28
C LYS A 24 0.57 -26.61 -5.44
N ARG A 25 -0.11 -25.51 -5.81
CA ARG A 25 -0.38 -24.45 -4.83
C ARG A 25 -1.34 -25.04 -3.81
N LYS A 26 -0.79 -25.53 -2.68
CA LYS A 26 -1.57 -25.87 -1.50
C LYS A 26 -2.59 -24.74 -1.28
N PRO A 27 -3.88 -25.03 -1.06
CA PRO A 27 -4.79 -24.03 -0.56
C PRO A 27 -4.12 -23.37 0.66
N ARG A 28 -4.26 -22.05 0.82
CA ARG A 28 -3.75 -21.33 2.01
C ARG A 28 -4.42 -21.94 3.24
N SER A 29 -3.85 -23.02 3.75
CA SER A 29 -4.29 -23.73 4.94
C SER A 29 -4.04 -22.82 6.12
N THR A 30 -5.06 -22.68 6.96
CA THR A 30 -5.06 -22.13 8.33
C THR A 30 -3.66 -21.93 8.90
N ARG A 31 -3.04 -20.79 8.60
CA ARG A 31 -1.85 -20.34 9.31
C ARG A 31 -2.37 -19.97 10.68
N GLU A 32 -1.86 -20.60 11.74
CA GLU A 32 -1.83 -20.00 13.07
C GLU A 32 -1.50 -18.52 12.88
N GLU A 33 -2.25 -17.61 13.49
CA GLU A 33 -2.11 -16.17 13.31
C GLU A 33 -0.73 -15.71 13.81
N ALA A 34 0.29 -15.93 13.00
CA ALA A 34 1.63 -15.45 13.24
C ALA A 34 1.59 -13.93 13.19
N LYS A 35 1.43 -13.31 14.36
CA LYS A 35 1.47 -11.88 14.55
C LYS A 35 2.90 -11.47 14.80
N PHE A 36 3.41 -10.61 13.93
CA PHE A 36 4.70 -9.97 14.17
C PHE A 36 4.58 -9.01 15.36
N ASP A 37 5.41 -9.19 16.38
CA ASP A 37 5.49 -8.32 17.54
C ASP A 37 6.77 -7.48 17.46
N SER A 38 6.62 -6.18 17.21
CA SER A 38 7.73 -5.23 17.14
C SER A 38 8.04 -4.55 18.47
N SER A 39 7.35 -4.89 19.57
CA SER A 39 7.44 -4.16 20.85
C SER A 39 8.82 -4.18 21.51
N HIS A 40 9.66 -5.16 21.15
CA HIS A 40 11.01 -5.33 21.66
C HIS A 40 12.09 -4.73 20.75
N LEU A 41 11.71 -4.16 19.60
CA LEU A 41 12.64 -3.52 18.67
C LEU A 41 12.88 -2.06 19.05
N ASP A 42 14.07 -1.56 18.73
CA ASP A 42 14.32 -0.12 18.76
C ASP A 42 13.40 0.60 17.76
N ALA A 43 12.45 1.38 18.29
CA ALA A 43 11.38 1.97 17.48
C ALA A 43 11.91 2.94 16.40
N PRO A 44 12.86 3.85 16.68
CA PRO A 44 13.47 4.70 15.65
C PRO A 44 14.09 3.89 14.51
N SER A 45 14.91 2.89 14.82
CA SER A 45 15.55 2.03 13.82
C SER A 45 14.53 1.23 13.01
N TYR A 46 13.49 0.71 13.66
CA TYR A 46 12.41 -0.01 13.00
C TYR A 46 11.64 0.88 12.01
N HIS A 47 11.26 2.09 12.43
CA HIS A 47 10.57 3.04 11.54
C HIS A 47 11.44 3.49 10.38
N LEU A 48 12.73 3.81 10.62
CA LEU A 48 13.65 4.19 9.57
C LEU A 48 13.86 3.06 8.56
N GLY A 49 13.98 1.81 9.02
CA GLY A 49 14.06 0.65 8.12
C GLY A 49 12.81 0.49 7.24
N MET A 50 11.61 0.67 7.80
CA MET A 50 10.37 0.65 7.02
C MET A 50 10.31 1.78 6.01
N ILE A 51 10.65 3.00 6.41
CA ILE A 51 10.65 4.19 5.55
C ILE A 51 11.64 4.01 4.40
N TYR A 52 12.87 3.54 4.69
CA TYR A 52 13.90 3.30 3.69
C TYR A 52 13.44 2.31 2.61
N ALA A 53 12.87 1.18 3.02
CA ALA A 53 12.37 0.17 2.08
C ALA A 53 11.25 0.72 1.17
N PHE A 54 10.37 1.58 1.71
CA PHE A 54 9.32 2.20 0.92
C PHE A 54 9.82 3.35 0.04
N ALA A 55 10.86 4.08 0.46
CA ALA A 55 11.53 5.07 -0.37
C ALA A 55 12.12 4.41 -1.62
N GLU A 56 12.83 3.28 -1.46
CA GLU A 56 13.35 2.50 -2.60
C GLU A 56 12.22 1.99 -3.51
N ALA A 57 11.10 1.55 -2.94
CA ALA A 57 9.94 1.12 -3.72
C ALA A 57 9.33 2.27 -4.56
N VAL A 58 9.37 3.51 -4.07
CA VAL A 58 8.94 4.67 -4.85
C VAL A 58 9.97 5.02 -5.93
N ALA A 59 11.25 5.11 -5.56
CA ALA A 59 12.32 5.47 -6.48
C ALA A 59 12.49 4.47 -7.64
N SER A 60 12.22 3.19 -7.40
CA SER A 60 12.23 2.14 -8.43
C SER A 60 10.95 2.11 -9.30
N GLY A 61 9.97 2.97 -9.04
CA GLY A 61 8.69 2.99 -9.75
C GLY A 61 7.72 1.88 -9.34
N CYS A 62 8.05 1.06 -8.33
CA CYS A 62 7.13 0.05 -7.79
C CYS A 62 5.92 0.69 -7.07
N LYS A 63 6.05 1.94 -6.61
CA LYS A 63 4.99 2.73 -5.98
C LYS A 63 4.96 4.16 -6.52
N ARG A 64 3.75 4.63 -6.81
CA ARG A 64 3.50 6.07 -7.04
C ARG A 64 3.60 6.85 -5.73
N LEU A 65 2.88 6.39 -4.71
CA LEU A 65 2.86 6.94 -3.35
C LEU A 65 3.16 5.85 -2.32
N ALA A 66 4.02 6.16 -1.36
CA ALA A 66 4.22 5.34 -0.18
C ALA A 66 3.96 6.12 1.12
N LEU A 67 3.60 5.38 2.16
CA LEU A 67 3.27 5.90 3.49
C LEU A 67 4.30 5.39 4.50
N SER A 68 4.76 6.24 5.42
CA SER A 68 5.45 5.78 6.62
C SER A 68 4.49 5.02 7.55
N PRO A 69 5.01 4.31 8.57
CA PRO A 69 4.21 3.96 9.73
C PRO A 69 3.55 5.22 10.34
N PRO A 70 2.34 5.13 10.89
CA PRO A 70 1.76 6.20 11.70
C PRO A 70 2.56 6.40 12.99
N MET A 71 2.95 7.63 13.27
CA MET A 71 3.81 7.98 14.41
C MET A 71 3.18 9.05 15.29
N THR A 72 3.55 9.11 16.57
CA THR A 72 3.31 10.34 17.36
C THR A 72 4.20 11.48 16.84
N GLU A 73 3.94 12.68 17.33
CA GLU A 73 4.82 13.82 17.09
C GLU A 73 6.25 13.56 17.60
N GLU A 74 6.39 13.07 18.83
CA GLU A 74 7.70 12.80 19.44
C GLU A 74 8.48 11.73 18.68
N GLN A 75 7.78 10.70 18.18
CA GLN A 75 8.41 9.65 17.37
C GLN A 75 8.90 10.21 16.03
N LEU A 76 8.09 11.06 15.37
CA LEU A 76 8.47 11.70 14.12
C LEU A 76 9.67 12.62 14.31
N ASP A 77 9.63 13.48 15.32
CA ASP A 77 10.69 14.44 15.64
C ASP A 77 12.03 13.73 15.89
N SER A 78 11.98 12.53 16.46
CA SER A 78 13.19 11.72 16.74
C SER A 78 13.91 11.22 15.47
N ILE A 79 13.22 11.14 14.32
CA ILE A 79 13.77 10.54 13.08
C ILE A 79 13.70 11.43 11.83
N ILE A 80 13.04 12.60 11.89
CA ILE A 80 12.72 13.39 10.69
C ILE A 80 13.95 13.82 9.89
N ASP A 81 15.07 14.09 10.54
CA ASP A 81 16.30 14.49 9.85
C ASP A 81 16.93 13.33 9.06
N GLN A 82 16.80 12.10 9.57
CA GLN A 82 17.20 10.88 8.89
C GLN A 82 16.24 10.56 7.74
N VAL A 83 14.92 10.74 7.91
CA VAL A 83 13.95 10.61 6.81
C VAL A 83 14.28 11.59 5.68
N ARG A 84 14.65 12.84 6.00
CA ARG A 84 15.09 13.83 5.00
C ARG A 84 16.37 13.43 4.28
N LEU A 85 17.29 12.72 4.94
CA LEU A 85 18.47 12.15 4.29
C LEU A 85 18.08 11.05 3.29
N ILE A 86 17.21 10.12 3.70
CA ILE A 86 16.68 9.06 2.83
C ILE A 86 16.00 9.66 1.59
N ALA A 87 15.15 10.67 1.78
CA ALA A 87 14.48 11.32 0.65
C ALA A 87 15.44 12.00 -0.31
N ARG A 88 16.51 12.63 0.18
CA ARG A 88 17.55 13.20 -0.69
C ARG A 88 18.34 12.14 -1.46
N GLU A 89 18.61 11.00 -0.83
CA GLU A 89 19.32 9.89 -1.49
C GLU A 89 18.53 9.32 -2.67
N TYR A 90 17.20 9.22 -2.52
CA TYR A 90 16.31 8.65 -3.53
C TYR A 90 15.59 9.70 -4.40
N ASP A 91 15.92 10.99 -4.26
CA ASP A 91 15.28 12.14 -4.93
C ASP A 91 13.75 12.15 -4.81
N LEU A 92 13.27 12.04 -3.56
CA LEU A 92 11.84 11.95 -3.24
C LEU A 92 11.28 13.25 -2.66
N VAL A 93 10.02 13.50 -2.99
CA VAL A 93 9.16 14.49 -2.34
C VAL A 93 8.59 13.90 -1.06
N LEU A 94 8.69 14.67 0.03
CA LEU A 94 8.10 14.36 1.33
C LEU A 94 6.96 15.32 1.67
N ASP A 95 5.88 14.77 2.24
CA ASP A 95 4.80 15.56 2.84
C ASP A 95 4.39 14.91 4.17
N VAL A 96 4.29 15.70 5.24
CA VAL A 96 3.86 15.19 6.55
C VAL A 96 2.37 15.45 6.72
N ASP A 97 1.58 14.38 6.73
CA ASP A 97 0.15 14.45 6.98
C ASP A 97 -0.17 14.25 8.46
N ASN A 98 -0.66 15.33 9.10
CA ASN A 98 -1.06 15.35 10.50
C ASN A 98 -2.50 14.87 10.75
N ASN A 99 -3.28 14.65 9.70
CA ASN A 99 -4.67 14.21 9.77
C ASN A 99 -4.99 13.31 8.57
N PHE A 100 -4.41 12.11 8.55
CA PHE A 100 -4.46 11.20 7.41
C PHE A 100 -5.87 10.98 6.86
N LEU A 101 -6.00 10.94 5.52
CA LEU A 101 -7.22 10.61 4.80
C LEU A 101 -7.76 9.23 5.23
N THR A 102 -8.70 9.24 6.17
CA THR A 102 -9.41 8.04 6.58
C THR A 102 -10.36 7.61 5.47
N THR A 103 -10.32 6.33 5.11
CA THR A 103 -11.25 5.69 4.16
C THR A 103 -11.56 4.29 4.65
N LYS A 104 -12.46 3.57 3.97
CA LYS A 104 -12.70 2.13 4.18
C LYS A 104 -11.45 1.24 3.97
N LEU A 105 -10.40 1.75 3.31
CA LEU A 105 -9.20 0.97 2.98
C LEU A 105 -8.37 0.59 4.22
N PHE A 106 -8.35 1.45 5.23
CA PHE A 106 -7.55 1.29 6.45
C PHE A 106 -8.41 1.50 7.70
N ASN A 107 -8.08 0.83 8.80
CA ASN A 107 -8.74 1.10 10.08
C ASN A 107 -8.21 2.44 10.64
N PRO A 108 -9.06 3.46 10.86
CA PRO A 108 -8.60 4.76 11.36
C PRO A 108 -8.04 4.72 12.77
N ALA A 109 -8.26 3.65 13.54
CA ALA A 109 -7.62 3.48 14.84
C ALA A 109 -6.08 3.53 14.77
N TYR A 110 -5.48 3.19 13.61
CA TYR A 110 -4.03 3.26 13.43
C TYR A 110 -3.51 4.66 13.14
N THR A 111 -4.33 5.55 12.58
CA THR A 111 -3.89 6.88 12.10
C THR A 111 -4.47 8.04 12.91
N ARG A 112 -5.48 7.80 13.76
CA ARG A 112 -6.09 8.83 14.59
C ARG A 112 -5.07 9.43 15.56
N GLY A 113 -4.89 10.75 15.48
CA GLY A 113 -3.93 11.47 16.33
C GLY A 113 -2.46 11.12 16.02
N LYS A 114 -2.19 10.56 14.84
CA LYS A 114 -0.85 10.20 14.38
C LYS A 114 -0.50 10.98 13.12
N ARG A 115 0.80 11.10 12.87
CA ARG A 115 1.39 11.69 11.67
C ARG A 115 1.83 10.59 10.73
N VAL A 116 1.63 10.78 9.43
CA VAL A 116 2.06 9.87 8.37
C VAL A 116 2.88 10.66 7.36
N ILE A 117 4.07 10.19 7.03
CA ILE A 117 4.89 10.78 5.97
C ILE A 117 4.49 10.15 4.64
N HIS A 118 4.20 10.99 3.66
CA HIS A 118 4.01 10.62 2.28
C HIS A 118 5.34 10.76 1.52
N MET A 119 5.65 9.74 0.74
CA MET A 119 6.84 9.68 -0.12
C MET A 119 6.40 9.45 -1.56
N ALA A 120 6.80 10.33 -2.47
CA ALA A 120 6.53 10.22 -3.90
C ALA A 120 7.72 10.69 -4.72
N ALA A 121 7.87 10.19 -5.95
CA ALA A 121 8.90 10.67 -6.88
C ALA A 121 8.59 12.09 -7.40
N GLU A 122 7.31 12.46 -7.44
CA GLU A 122 6.86 13.74 -8.02
C GLU A 122 5.85 14.45 -7.11
N GLN A 123 5.93 15.78 -7.06
CA GLN A 123 5.02 16.63 -6.30
C GLN A 123 3.55 16.44 -6.75
N ALA A 124 3.32 16.18 -8.04
CA ALA A 124 1.99 15.94 -8.58
C ALA A 124 1.25 14.78 -7.89
N THR A 125 1.97 13.75 -7.42
CA THR A 125 1.36 12.62 -6.70
C THR A 125 0.91 13.03 -5.30
N ILE A 126 1.69 13.87 -4.62
CA ILE A 126 1.31 14.46 -3.32
C ILE A 126 0.08 15.36 -3.49
N ASP A 127 0.04 16.15 -4.57
CA ASP A 127 -1.07 17.05 -4.85
C ASP A 127 -2.35 16.28 -5.19
N GLU A 128 -2.25 15.15 -5.91
CA GLU A 128 -3.38 14.24 -6.16
C GLU A 128 -3.96 13.68 -4.86
N TYR A 129 -3.10 13.26 -3.92
CA TYR A 129 -3.53 12.84 -2.58
C TYR A 129 -4.27 13.97 -1.84
N LYS A 130 -3.68 15.18 -1.81
CA LYS A 130 -4.26 16.35 -1.14
C LYS A 130 -5.61 16.72 -1.75
N ALA A 131 -5.73 16.69 -3.07
CA ALA A 131 -6.98 16.94 -3.78
C ALA A 131 -8.06 15.90 -3.42
N LEU A 132 -7.70 14.62 -3.32
CA LEU A 132 -8.62 13.54 -2.91
C LEU A 132 -9.10 13.74 -1.46
N LYS A 133 -8.19 14.13 -0.56
CA LYS A 133 -8.52 14.42 0.84
C LYS A 133 -9.44 15.62 0.97
N ASP A 134 -9.16 16.69 0.23
CA ASP A 134 -9.98 17.89 0.18
C ASP A 134 -11.35 17.64 -0.45
N PHE A 135 -11.41 16.76 -1.44
CA PHE A 135 -12.66 16.29 -2.04
C PHE A 135 -13.54 15.60 -0.99
N LYS A 136 -12.99 14.63 -0.24
CA LYS A 136 -13.72 13.99 0.86
C LYS A 136 -14.20 15.00 1.90
N ARG A 137 -13.32 15.91 2.34
CA ARG A 137 -13.64 16.93 3.34
C ARG A 137 -14.86 17.76 2.93
N ARG A 138 -14.88 18.26 1.69
CA ARG A 138 -16.00 19.07 1.17
C ARG A 138 -17.32 18.31 1.17
N HIS A 139 -17.30 17.02 0.82
CA HIS A 139 -18.52 16.20 0.83
C HIS A 139 -19.03 15.91 2.25
N VAL A 140 -18.12 15.73 3.22
CA VAL A 140 -18.49 15.61 4.65
C VAL A 140 -19.12 16.91 5.15
N GLU A 141 -18.48 18.06 4.91
CA GLU A 141 -18.96 19.37 5.35
C GLU A 141 -20.31 19.73 4.73
N ALA A 142 -20.52 19.37 3.46
CA ALA A 142 -21.79 19.59 2.76
C ALA A 142 -22.87 18.55 3.11
N GLY A 143 -22.56 17.50 3.88
CA GLY A 143 -23.50 16.42 4.16
C GLY A 143 -23.89 15.58 2.94
N THR A 144 -23.02 15.53 1.92
CA THR A 144 -23.25 14.85 0.63
C THR A 144 -22.37 13.62 0.42
N LEU A 145 -21.59 13.21 1.43
CA LEU A 145 -20.80 11.99 1.37
C LEU A 145 -21.71 10.76 1.42
N THR A 146 -21.94 10.14 0.26
CA THR A 146 -22.66 8.86 0.13
C THR A 146 -21.71 7.69 0.34
N GLU A 147 -22.28 6.50 0.53
CA GLU A 147 -21.50 5.26 0.65
C GLU A 147 -20.71 4.93 -0.63
N ASP A 148 -21.34 5.08 -1.79
CA ASP A 148 -20.68 4.87 -3.09
C ASP A 148 -19.50 5.83 -3.28
N LEU A 149 -19.65 7.08 -2.83
CA LEU A 149 -18.59 8.08 -2.93
C LEU A 149 -17.44 7.76 -1.97
N GLU A 150 -17.75 7.29 -0.75
CA GLU A 150 -16.75 6.81 0.19
C GLU A 150 -15.95 5.63 -0.37
N GLU A 151 -16.61 4.70 -1.07
CA GLU A 151 -15.95 3.60 -1.77
C GLU A 151 -15.06 4.10 -2.91
N GLU A 152 -15.56 5.03 -3.73
CA GLU A 152 -14.77 5.63 -4.81
C GLU A 152 -13.49 6.29 -4.28
N ILE A 153 -13.58 7.01 -3.16
CA ILE A 153 -12.43 7.64 -2.51
C ILE A 153 -11.43 6.58 -2.01
N ALA A 154 -11.92 5.49 -1.42
CA ALA A 154 -11.06 4.39 -0.98
C ALA A 154 -10.33 3.71 -2.16
N TRP A 155 -11.03 3.52 -3.28
CA TRP A 155 -10.47 3.00 -4.53
C TRP A 155 -9.39 3.92 -5.11
N LYS A 156 -9.65 5.23 -5.17
CA LYS A 156 -8.66 6.22 -5.63
C LYS A 156 -7.41 6.21 -4.75
N LEU A 157 -7.58 6.18 -3.43
CA LEU A 157 -6.44 6.07 -2.51
C LEU A 157 -5.66 4.77 -2.72
N GLY A 158 -6.33 3.63 -2.85
CA GLY A 158 -5.68 2.35 -3.09
C GLY A 158 -4.86 2.30 -4.38
N ARG A 159 -5.41 2.86 -5.47
CA ARG A 159 -4.70 2.97 -6.76
C ARG A 159 -3.53 3.94 -6.69
N LEU A 160 -3.65 5.04 -5.93
CA LEU A 160 -2.54 5.96 -5.68
C LEU A 160 -1.39 5.26 -4.94
N LEU A 161 -1.69 4.34 -4.02
CA LEU A 161 -0.72 3.47 -3.33
C LEU A 161 -0.20 2.29 -4.19
N SER A 162 -0.63 2.24 -5.46
CA SER A 162 -0.27 1.21 -6.44
C SER A 162 -0.74 -0.20 -6.04
N TYR A 163 -1.87 -0.30 -5.35
CA TYR A 163 -2.53 -1.58 -5.10
C TYR A 163 -3.29 -2.05 -6.34
N SER A 164 -3.28 -3.36 -6.56
CA SER A 164 -4.14 -3.97 -7.59
C SER A 164 -5.60 -3.90 -7.17
N ASP A 165 -6.50 -3.98 -8.15
CA ASP A 165 -7.94 -3.94 -7.89
C ASP A 165 -8.40 -5.10 -6.98
N GLU A 166 -7.76 -6.27 -7.08
CA GLU A 166 -8.00 -7.41 -6.17
C GLU A 166 -7.55 -7.10 -4.75
N ALA A 167 -6.38 -6.47 -4.57
CA ALA A 167 -5.87 -6.10 -3.26
C ALA A 167 -6.77 -5.06 -2.58
N ILE A 168 -7.24 -4.05 -3.34
CA ILE A 168 -8.19 -3.05 -2.85
C ILE A 168 -9.48 -3.74 -2.42
N THR A 169 -10.06 -4.58 -3.27
CA THR A 169 -11.28 -5.35 -2.95
C THR A 169 -11.14 -6.16 -1.66
N LEU A 170 -9.99 -6.82 -1.45
CA LEU A 170 -9.73 -7.59 -0.23
C LEU A 170 -9.58 -6.70 1.01
N LEU A 171 -8.92 -5.55 0.88
CA LEU A 171 -8.74 -4.60 1.99
C LEU A 171 -10.06 -3.98 2.43
N MET A 172 -10.96 -3.72 1.48
CA MET A 172 -12.30 -3.18 1.72
C MET A 172 -13.22 -4.17 2.45
N LYS A 173 -12.98 -5.48 2.31
CA LYS A 173 -13.74 -6.54 2.99
C LYS A 173 -13.30 -6.82 4.42
N LYS A 174 -12.14 -6.31 4.85
CA LYS A 174 -11.66 -6.55 6.21
C LYS A 174 -12.59 -5.87 7.22
N PRO A 175 -12.91 -6.51 8.37
CA PRO A 175 -13.69 -5.86 9.42
C PRO A 175 -12.97 -4.59 9.84
N ARG A 176 -13.68 -3.47 9.78
CA ARG A 176 -13.23 -2.19 10.30
C ARG A 176 -14.28 -1.82 11.34
N PHE A 177 -13.84 -1.71 12.59
CA PHE A 177 -14.63 -1.55 13.82
C PHE A 177 -15.23 -2.86 14.36
#